data_AF-A0A1N6VZM2-F1
#
_entry.id   AF-A0A1N6VZM2-F1
#
_cell.length_a   1.000
_cell.length_b   1.000
_cell.length_c   1.000
_cell.angle_alpha   90.00
_cell.angle_beta   90.00
_cell.angle_gamma   90.00
#
_symmetry.space_group_name_H-M   'P 1'
#
loop_
_entity.id
_entity.type
_entity.pdbx_description
1 polymer ?
#
loop_
_entity_poly.entity_id
_entity_poly.type
_entity_poly.pdbx_seq_one_letter_code
_entity_poly.pdbx_strand_id
1 'polypeptide(L)' 'MTNFFDIHADIAELRAELSECILTRRERAATLQRLEALLAEVARLQKEEEA' A
#
# COMPACT_ATOMS: atom_id res chain seq x y z
N MET A 1 4.14 5.34 15.44
CA MET A 1 4.04 6.43 14.47
C MET A 1 4.73 5.96 13.21
N THR A 2 3.95 5.46 12.25
CA THR A 2 4.42 5.20 10.89
C THR A 2 4.35 6.55 10.19
N ASN A 3 5.47 7.12 9.74
CA ASN A 3 5.44 8.46 9.17
C ASN A 3 4.72 8.43 7.81
N PHE A 4 4.11 9.56 7.42
CA PHE A 4 3.46 9.70 6.11
C PHE A 4 4.40 9.42 4.93
N PHE A 5 5.70 9.65 5.09
CA PHE A 5 6.70 9.25 4.09
C PHE A 5 6.89 7.73 4.01
N ASP A 6 6.78 7.02 5.14
CA ASP A 6 6.94 5.57 5.21
C ASP A 6 5.77 4.87 4.51
N ILE A 7 4.53 5.34 4.70
CA ILE A 7 3.35 4.71 4.07
C ILE A 7 3.38 4.82 2.53
N HIS A 8 3.88 5.94 1.99
CA HIS A 8 4.01 6.11 0.54
C HIS A 8 5.17 5.29 -0.04
N ALA A 9 6.26 5.11 0.71
CA ALA A 9 7.35 4.23 0.33
C ALA A 9 6.89 2.76 0.28
N ASP A 10 6.16 2.30 1.31
CA ASP A 10 5.60 0.95 1.37
C ASP A 10 4.62 0.68 0.21
N ILE A 11 3.77 1.66 -0.13
CA ILE A 11 2.88 1.56 -1.29
C ILE A 11 3.67 1.43 -2.60
N ALA A 12 4.76 2.19 -2.76
CA ALA A 12 5.58 2.14 -3.96
C ALA A 12 6.27 0.77 -4.12
N GLU A 13 6.79 0.21 -3.02
CA GLU A 13 7.41 -1.11 -3.00
C GLU A 13 6.41 -2.22 -3.35
N LEU A 14 5.22 -2.23 -2.72
CA LEU A 14 4.18 -3.21 -3.03
C LEU A 14 3.70 -3.13 -4.49
N ARG A 15 3.62 -1.92 -5.06
CA ARG A 15 3.29 -1.72 -6.48
C ARG A 15 4.39 -2.26 -7.40
N ALA A 16 5.66 -2.07 -7.04
CA ALA A 16 6.78 -2.64 -7.77
C ALA A 16 6.74 -4.17 -7.71
N GLU A 17 6.55 -4.76 -6.52
CA GLU A 17 6.44 -6.21 -6.33
C GLU A 17 5.29 -6.83 -7.15
N LEU A 18 4.13 -6.16 -7.21
CA LEU A 18 2.99 -6.59 -8.03
C LEU A 18 3.22 -6.47 -9.54
N SER A 19 4.12 -5.58 -9.96
CA SER A 19 4.49 -5.39 -11.36
C SER A 19 5.50 -6.44 -11.83
N GLU A 20 6.28 -6.98 -10.91
CA GLU A 20 7.19 -8.09 -11.20
C GLU A 20 6.40 -9.41 -11.24
N CYS A 21 6.49 -10.15 -12.35
CA CYS A 21 5.81 -11.43 -12.54
C CYS A 21 6.42 -12.59 -11.69
N ILE A 22 6.97 -12.28 -10.52
CA ILE A 22 7.66 -13.20 -9.63
C ILE A 22 6.73 -13.83 -8.58
N LEU A 23 5.57 -13.23 -8.35
CA LEU A 23 4.63 -13.68 -7.32
C LEU A 23 3.76 -14.84 -7.79
N THR A 24 3.58 -15.82 -6.91
CA THR A 24 2.50 -16.80 -7.05
C THR A 24 1.14 -16.11 -6.92
N ARG A 25 0.07 -16.78 -7.36
CA ARG A 25 -1.31 -16.27 -7.20
C ARG A 25 -1.65 -15.93 -5.74
N ARG A 26 -1.17 -16.74 -4.79
CA ARG A 26 -1.42 -16.54 -3.36
C ARG A 26 -0.67 -15.32 -2.84
N GLU A 27 0.60 -15.18 -3.19
CA GLU A 27 1.42 -14.02 -2.79
C GLU A 27 0.86 -12.74 -3.40
N ARG A 28 0.52 -12.76 -4.69
CA ARG A 28 -0.12 -11.63 -5.37
C ARG A 28 -1.40 -11.18 -4.67
N ALA A 29 -2.26 -12.12 -4.24
CA ALA A 29 -3.47 -11.78 -3.50
C ALA A 29 -3.16 -11.15 -2.12
N ALA A 30 -2.16 -11.67 -1.41
CA ALA A 30 -1.74 -11.11 -0.13
C ALA A 30 -1.11 -9.71 -0.28
N THR A 31 -0.27 -9.50 -1.29
CA THR A 31 0.33 -8.20 -1.61
C THR A 31 -0.73 -7.18 -2.03
N LEU A 32 -1.74 -7.59 -2.81
CA LEU A 32 -2.89 -6.74 -3.14
C LEU A 32 -3.68 -6.32 -1.89
N GLN A 33 -3.98 -7.25 -0.98
CA GLN A 33 -4.69 -6.93 0.26
C GLN A 33 -3.92 -5.91 1.13
N ARG A 34 -2.60 -6.05 1.21
CA ARG A 34 -1.75 -5.08 1.93
C ARG A 34 -1.78 -3.71 1.27
N LEU A 35 -1.65 -3.67 -0.05
CA LEU A 35 -1.71 -2.42 -0.81
C LEU A 35 -3.05 -1.69 -0.62
N GLU A 36 -4.17 -2.42 -0.69
CA GLU A 36 -5.51 -1.87 -0.47
C GLU A 36 -5.66 -1.28 0.94
N ALA A 37 -5.14 -1.96 1.97
CA ALA A 37 -5.16 -1.46 3.35
C ALA A 37 -4.38 -0.15 3.50
N LEU A 38 -3.18 -0.05 2.92
CA LEU A 38 -2.37 1.17 2.97
C LEU A 38 -3.02 2.32 2.19
N LEU A 39 -3.63 2.04 1.04
CA LEU A 39 -4.36 3.06 0.28
C LEU A 39 -5.59 3.57 1.04
N ALA A 40 -6.31 2.71 1.74
CA ALA A 40 -7.43 3.11 2.58
C ALA A 40 -6.97 4.00 3.76
N GLU A 41 -5.81 3.68 4.36
CA GLU A 41 -5.23 4.49 5.42
C GLU A 41 -4.78 5.87 4.92
N VAL A 42 -4.11 5.95 3.76
CA VAL A 42 -3.78 7.24 3.13
C VAL A 42 -5.06 8.05 2.87
N ALA A 43 -6.10 7.42 2.32
CA ALA A 43 -7.38 8.11 2.07
C ALA A 43 -8.06 8.59 3.37
N ARG A 44 -7.87 7.87 4.49
CA ARG A 44 -8.35 8.29 5.81
C ARG A 44 -7.58 9.51 6.30
N LEU A 45 -6.25 9.47 6.25
CA LEU A 45 -5.39 10.58 6.68
C LEU A 45 -5.64 11.85 5.86
N GLN A 46 -5.82 11.74 4.54
CA GLN A 46 -6.15 12.87 3.68
C GLN A 46 -7.47 13.54 4.10
N LYS A 47 -8.50 12.75 4.40
CA LYS A 47 -9.78 13.29 4.91
C LYS A 47 -9.65 13.95 6.26
N GLU A 48 -8.76 13.46 7.13
CA GLU A 48 -8.48 14.05 8.44
C GLU A 48 -7.69 15.37 8.31
N GLU A 49 -6.82 15.50 7.30
CA GLU A 49 -6.10 16.74 7.01
C GLU A 49 -6.97 17.81 6.31
N GLU A 50 -7.97 17.39 5.54
CA GLU A 50 -8.89 18.28 4.82
C GLU A 50 -10.08 18.79 5.67
N ALA A 51 -10.30 18.22 6.87
CA ALA A 51 -11.43 18.53 7.77
C ALA A 51 -11.10 19.58 8.82
#